data_AF-A0A383DXW2-F1
#
_entry.id   AF-A0A383DXW2-F1
#
_cell.length_a   1.000
_cell.length_b   1.000
_cell.length_c   1.000
_cell.angle_alpha   90.00
_cell.angle_beta   90.00
_cell.angle_gamma   90.00
#
_symmetry.space_group_name_H-M   'P 1'
#
loop_
_entity.id
_entity.type
_entity.pdbx_description
1 polymer ?
#
loop_
_entity_poly.entity_id
_entity_poly.type
_entity_poly.pdbx_seq_one_letter_code
_entity_poly.pdbx_strand_id
1 'polypeptide(L)'
;LIGVLIAPAAAITYVIGAVLSALAGYIGMTVATMANARTTEAAKSGPGRALPIAFRGGAVMGFSVAGLALLGLMAVYVVFVLTLEVDDAFEVVTAYGLGASSIALFSRVGGGIYTKAADVGADLVGKVEAGIPEDDPRNPATIADNVGDNVGDVAGMGADLFESYAGSILAPISLVAFALGLGAEQASAATNISLLSFPMAIALAGMVASIIGSFLVKGGTSTDSRALSKALH
;
A
#
# COMPACT_ATOMS: atom_id res chain seq x y z
N LEU A 1 27.19 -0.80 -0.68
CA LEU A 1 28.57 -0.45 -1.08
C LEU A 1 28.64 0.04 -2.52
N ILE A 2 28.27 -0.76 -3.52
CA ILE A 2 28.33 -0.35 -4.95
C ILE A 2 27.48 0.89 -5.25
N GLY A 3 26.21 0.94 -4.81
CA GLY A 3 25.35 2.11 -5.02
C GLY A 3 25.84 3.39 -4.33
N VAL A 4 26.43 3.27 -3.13
CA VAL A 4 27.02 4.43 -2.42
C VAL A 4 28.28 4.94 -3.12
N LEU A 5 28.99 4.05 -3.83
CA LEU A 5 30.24 4.37 -4.54
C LEU A 5 30.00 4.86 -5.98
N ILE A 6 28.84 4.58 -6.58
CA ILE A 6 28.54 4.88 -7.99
C ILE A 6 27.45 5.95 -8.13
N ALA A 7 26.33 5.82 -7.40
CA ALA A 7 25.18 6.73 -7.49
C ALA A 7 24.57 6.97 -6.08
N PRO A 8 25.24 7.78 -5.24
CA PRO A 8 24.87 7.92 -3.83
C PRO A 8 23.46 8.49 -3.63
N ALA A 9 23.01 9.39 -4.49
CA ALA A 9 21.66 9.95 -4.44
C ALA A 9 20.59 8.88 -4.72
N ALA A 10 20.77 8.08 -5.77
CA ALA A 10 19.87 6.98 -6.11
C ALA A 10 19.83 5.89 -5.01
N ALA A 11 20.97 5.59 -4.40
CA ALA A 11 21.03 4.65 -3.28
C ALA A 11 20.22 5.15 -2.06
N ILE A 12 20.28 6.46 -1.76
CA ILE A 12 19.50 7.04 -0.66
C ILE A 12 18.01 6.97 -0.96
N THR A 13 17.57 7.35 -2.16
CA THR A 13 16.15 7.35 -2.50
C THR A 13 15.56 5.95 -2.64
N TYR A 14 16.35 4.98 -3.09
CA TYR A 14 16.01 3.56 -2.98
C TYR A 14 15.70 3.17 -1.54
N VAL A 15 16.56 3.52 -0.58
CA VAL A 15 16.33 3.21 0.84
C VAL A 15 15.09 3.92 1.36
N ILE A 16 14.85 5.19 0.97
CA ILE A 16 13.64 5.92 1.34
C ILE A 16 12.38 5.18 0.83
N GLY A 17 12.36 4.78 -0.44
CA GLY A 17 11.23 4.05 -1.03
C GLY A 17 10.99 2.70 -0.34
N ALA A 18 12.07 1.96 -0.05
CA ALA A 18 12.01 0.71 0.69
C ALA A 18 11.42 0.89 2.10
N VAL A 19 11.92 1.88 2.85
CA VAL A 19 11.46 2.16 4.22
C VAL A 19 10.01 2.62 4.25
N LEU A 20 9.59 3.50 3.33
CA LEU A 20 8.21 3.98 3.28
C LEU A 20 7.23 2.88 2.86
N SER A 21 7.62 2.00 1.93
CA SER A 21 6.83 0.81 1.54
C SER A 21 6.65 -0.14 2.73
N ALA A 22 7.74 -0.45 3.46
CA ALA A 22 7.68 -1.27 4.67
C ALA A 22 6.80 -0.62 5.76
N LEU A 23 6.93 0.69 5.96
CA LEU A 23 6.15 1.44 6.93
C LEU A 23 4.66 1.42 6.59
N ALA A 24 4.29 1.56 5.31
CA ALA A 24 2.90 1.49 4.87
C ALA A 24 2.27 0.13 5.20
N GLY A 25 2.96 -0.97 4.90
CA GLY A 25 2.53 -2.32 5.28
C GLY A 25 2.41 -2.51 6.79
N TYR A 26 3.38 -2.00 7.55
CA TYR A 26 3.37 -2.08 9.02
C TYR A 26 2.21 -1.30 9.66
N ILE A 27 1.94 -0.09 9.19
CA ILE A 27 0.79 0.71 9.67
C ILE A 27 -0.52 -0.02 9.36
N GLY A 28 -0.66 -0.56 8.15
CA GLY A 28 -1.82 -1.36 7.76
C GLY A 28 -2.06 -2.54 8.71
N MET A 29 -1.02 -3.35 8.95
CA MET A 29 -1.07 -4.50 9.86
C MET A 29 -1.44 -4.10 11.29
N THR A 30 -0.83 -3.03 11.79
CA THR A 30 -1.08 -2.53 13.16
C THR A 30 -2.54 -2.11 13.32
N VAL A 31 -3.11 -1.44 12.32
CA VAL A 31 -4.51 -1.01 12.38
C VAL A 31 -5.47 -2.18 12.19
N ALA A 32 -5.18 -3.12 11.30
CA ALA A 32 -5.99 -4.33 11.10
C ALA A 32 -6.08 -5.14 12.40
N THR A 33 -4.93 -5.46 13.02
CA THR A 33 -4.91 -6.21 14.30
C THR A 33 -5.68 -5.52 15.43
N MET A 34 -5.72 -4.18 15.46
CA MET A 34 -6.56 -3.43 16.41
C MET A 34 -8.05 -3.40 16.02
N ALA A 35 -8.37 -3.40 14.73
CA ALA A 35 -9.74 -3.28 14.21
C ALA A 35 -10.49 -4.62 14.20
N ASN A 36 -9.81 -5.75 14.08
CA ASN A 36 -10.42 -7.07 13.95
C ASN A 36 -11.34 -7.39 15.14
N ALA A 37 -10.80 -7.34 16.37
CA ALA A 37 -11.60 -7.61 17.58
C ALA A 37 -12.76 -6.61 17.79
N ARG A 38 -12.56 -5.34 17.41
CA ARG A 38 -13.61 -4.30 17.49
C ARG A 38 -14.75 -4.56 16.51
N THR A 39 -14.41 -5.07 15.32
CA THR A 39 -15.38 -5.46 14.30
C THR A 39 -16.20 -6.65 14.79
N THR A 40 -15.56 -7.67 15.37
CA THR A 40 -16.24 -8.84 15.95
C THR A 40 -17.20 -8.45 17.08
N GLU A 41 -16.78 -7.58 18.00
CA GLU A 41 -17.66 -7.11 19.06
C GLU A 41 -18.86 -6.30 18.52
N ALA A 42 -18.64 -5.45 17.52
CA ALA A 42 -19.71 -4.69 16.90
C ALA A 42 -20.68 -5.56 16.11
N ALA A 43 -20.22 -6.69 15.55
CA ALA A 43 -21.05 -7.64 14.82
C ALA A 43 -22.15 -8.27 15.69
N LYS A 44 -21.99 -8.30 17.02
CA LYS A 44 -23.08 -8.67 17.96
C LYS A 44 -24.31 -7.76 17.83
N SER A 45 -24.12 -6.51 17.39
CA SER A 45 -25.21 -5.56 17.10
C SER A 45 -25.65 -5.56 15.62
N GLY A 46 -25.14 -6.49 14.80
CA GLY A 46 -25.44 -6.60 13.38
C GLY A 46 -24.46 -5.89 12.43
N PRO A 47 -24.60 -6.12 11.11
CA PRO A 47 -23.65 -5.68 10.09
C PRO A 47 -23.55 -4.17 9.96
N GLY A 48 -24.64 -3.44 10.23
CA GLY A 48 -24.65 -1.98 10.14
C GLY A 48 -23.70 -1.27 11.11
N ARG A 49 -23.31 -1.94 12.21
CA ARG A 49 -22.31 -1.43 13.18
C ARG A 49 -20.92 -1.99 12.93
N ALA A 50 -20.80 -3.23 12.45
CA ALA A 50 -19.51 -3.85 12.14
C ALA A 50 -18.86 -3.25 10.88
N LEU A 51 -19.63 -3.05 9.80
CA LEU A 51 -19.09 -2.61 8.50
C LEU A 51 -18.38 -1.25 8.59
N PRO A 52 -18.93 -0.21 9.26
CA PRO A 52 -18.21 1.06 9.38
C PRO A 52 -16.88 0.95 10.16
N ILE A 53 -16.77 0.02 11.10
CA ILE A 53 -15.52 -0.20 11.87
C ILE A 53 -14.48 -0.88 10.98
N ALA A 54 -14.86 -1.95 10.29
CA ALA A 54 -14.00 -2.64 9.33
C ALA A 54 -13.54 -1.68 8.21
N PHE A 55 -14.48 -0.92 7.63
CA PHE A 55 -14.19 0.07 6.60
C PHE A 55 -13.22 1.14 7.08
N ARG A 56 -13.42 1.69 8.28
CA ARG A 56 -12.48 2.67 8.86
C ARG A 56 -11.10 2.08 9.11
N GLY A 57 -11.01 0.81 9.52
CA GLY A 57 -9.74 0.08 9.63
C GLY A 57 -9.01 0.04 8.29
N GLY A 58 -9.70 -0.40 7.22
CA GLY A 58 -9.15 -0.43 5.87
C GLY A 58 -8.84 0.96 5.28
N ALA A 59 -9.65 1.97 5.60
CA ALA A 59 -9.44 3.34 5.15
C ALA A 59 -8.14 3.92 5.69
N VAL A 60 -7.78 3.66 6.95
CA VAL A 60 -6.49 4.10 7.51
C VAL A 60 -5.32 3.48 6.75
N MET A 61 -5.40 2.19 6.41
CA MET A 61 -4.39 1.53 5.56
C MET A 61 -4.31 2.23 4.19
N GLY A 62 -5.44 2.41 3.50
CA GLY A 62 -5.47 3.02 2.17
C GLY A 62 -4.91 4.45 2.15
N PHE A 63 -5.30 5.29 3.11
CA PHE A 63 -4.78 6.66 3.23
C PHE A 63 -3.31 6.70 3.65
N SER A 64 -2.85 5.76 4.48
CA SER A 64 -1.44 5.67 4.85
C SER A 64 -0.59 5.25 3.66
N VAL A 65 -1.03 4.27 2.88
CA VAL A 65 -0.36 3.80 1.66
C VAL A 65 -0.24 4.94 0.64
N ALA A 66 -1.37 5.52 0.24
CA ALA A 66 -1.38 6.60 -0.75
C ALA A 66 -0.65 7.85 -0.23
N GLY A 67 -0.83 8.19 1.05
CA GLY A 67 -0.22 9.33 1.72
C GLY A 67 1.29 9.24 1.76
N LEU A 68 1.83 8.12 2.25
CA LEU A 68 3.28 7.90 2.33
C LEU A 68 3.90 7.81 0.94
N ALA A 69 3.24 7.18 -0.03
CA ALA A 69 3.74 7.07 -1.39
C ALA A 69 3.85 8.44 -2.07
N LEU A 70 2.79 9.25 -2.01
CA LEU A 70 2.74 10.58 -2.60
C LEU A 70 3.69 11.54 -1.89
N LEU A 71 3.68 11.56 -0.55
CA LEU A 71 4.55 12.41 0.25
C LEU A 71 6.02 12.05 0.04
N GLY A 72 6.36 10.76 0.03
CA GLY A 72 7.71 10.28 -0.21
C GLY A 72 8.22 10.66 -1.59
N LEU A 73 7.39 10.46 -2.62
CA LEU A 73 7.73 10.83 -3.98
C LEU A 73 7.91 12.35 -4.15
N MET A 74 7.01 13.14 -3.56
CA MET A 74 7.10 14.60 -3.61
C MET A 74 8.34 15.12 -2.84
N ALA A 75 8.65 14.54 -1.68
CA ALA A 75 9.84 14.89 -0.92
C ALA A 75 11.12 14.56 -1.68
N VAL A 76 11.19 13.38 -2.31
CA VAL A 76 12.31 12.99 -3.17
C VAL A 76 12.46 13.97 -4.33
N TYR A 77 11.36 14.32 -5.01
CA TYR A 77 11.39 15.28 -6.11
C TYR A 77 11.88 16.66 -5.65
N VAL A 78 11.30 17.24 -4.60
CA VAL A 78 11.67 18.58 -4.12
C VAL A 78 13.13 18.63 -3.63
N VAL A 79 13.56 17.63 -2.85
CA VAL A 79 14.90 17.64 -2.27
C VAL A 79 15.96 17.35 -3.32
N PHE A 80 15.82 16.27 -4.10
CA PHE A 80 16.89 15.82 -4.98
C PHE A 80 16.86 16.49 -6.36
N VAL A 81 15.67 16.83 -6.88
CA VAL A 81 15.54 17.44 -8.22
C VAL A 81 15.58 18.96 -8.13
N LEU A 82 14.81 19.58 -7.22
CA LEU A 82 14.69 21.04 -7.17
C LEU A 82 15.73 21.72 -6.25
N THR A 83 16.12 21.09 -5.14
CA THR A 83 17.00 21.73 -4.14
C THR A 83 18.46 21.37 -4.35
N LEU A 84 18.75 20.08 -4.53
CA LEU A 84 20.11 19.57 -4.74
C LEU A 84 20.51 19.54 -6.22
N GLU A 85 19.56 19.75 -7.14
CA GLU A 85 19.77 19.79 -8.59
C GLU A 85 20.64 18.63 -9.09
N VAL A 86 20.36 17.41 -8.62
CA VAL A 86 21.15 16.23 -8.99
C VAL A 86 21.04 16.00 -10.50
N ASP A 87 22.20 15.83 -11.16
CA ASP A 87 22.32 15.66 -12.61
C ASP A 87 21.44 14.52 -13.16
N ASP A 88 21.26 13.46 -12.37
CA ASP A 88 20.45 12.28 -12.69
C ASP A 88 19.12 12.26 -11.93
N ALA A 89 18.38 13.38 -11.97
CA ALA A 89 17.06 13.54 -11.34
C ALA A 89 16.11 12.34 -11.58
N PHE A 90 16.13 11.78 -12.79
CA PHE A 90 15.28 10.63 -13.16
C PHE A 90 15.75 9.33 -12.51
N GLU A 91 17.06 9.08 -12.46
CA GLU A 91 17.60 7.89 -11.79
C GLU A 91 17.22 7.89 -10.31
N VAL A 92 17.29 9.06 -9.66
CA VAL A 92 16.93 9.22 -8.25
C VAL A 92 15.46 8.91 -7.99
N VAL A 93 14.57 9.35 -8.87
CA VAL A 93 13.12 9.18 -8.78
C VAL A 93 12.70 7.73 -9.14
N THR A 94 13.35 7.12 -10.12
CA THR A 94 13.16 5.69 -10.45
C THR A 94 13.71 4.77 -9.36
N ALA A 95 14.85 5.11 -8.74
CA ALA A 95 15.44 4.33 -7.66
C ALA A 95 14.53 4.25 -6.43
N TYR A 96 13.78 5.33 -6.13
CA TYR A 96 12.72 5.30 -5.12
C TYR A 96 11.66 4.23 -5.42
N GLY A 97 11.15 4.18 -6.66
CA GLY A 97 10.20 3.16 -7.10
C GLY A 97 10.78 1.75 -6.97
N LEU A 98 12.02 1.54 -7.41
CA LEU A 98 12.71 0.26 -7.30
C LEU A 98 12.86 -0.21 -5.84
N GLY A 99 13.13 0.71 -4.92
CA GLY A 99 13.16 0.44 -3.48
C GLY A 99 11.82 -0.04 -2.95
N ALA A 100 10.75 0.63 -3.37
CA ALA A 100 9.38 0.25 -3.05
C ALA A 100 9.05 -1.17 -3.56
N SER A 101 9.37 -1.49 -4.82
CA SER A 101 9.13 -2.79 -5.45
C SER A 101 9.90 -3.91 -4.79
N SER A 102 11.14 -3.65 -4.38
CA SER A 102 11.97 -4.64 -3.70
C SER A 102 11.31 -5.11 -2.40
N ILE A 103 10.86 -4.18 -1.57
CA ILE A 103 10.17 -4.50 -0.31
C ILE A 103 8.79 -5.10 -0.54
N ALA A 104 8.03 -4.58 -1.51
CA ALA A 104 6.72 -5.12 -1.85
C ALA A 104 6.81 -6.60 -2.26
N LEU A 105 7.79 -6.95 -3.10
CA LEU A 105 8.03 -8.32 -3.54
C LEU A 105 8.26 -9.25 -2.34
N PHE A 106 9.21 -8.93 -1.46
CA PHE A 106 9.51 -9.79 -0.31
C PHE A 106 8.35 -9.85 0.69
N SER A 107 7.67 -8.75 0.93
CA SER A 107 6.55 -8.69 1.89
C SER A 107 5.37 -9.51 1.39
N ARG A 108 5.03 -9.40 0.09
CA ARG A 108 3.92 -10.13 -0.53
C ARG A 108 4.23 -11.62 -0.69
N VAL A 109 5.43 -11.98 -1.12
CA VAL A 109 5.82 -13.39 -1.27
C VAL A 109 5.94 -14.05 0.10
N GLY A 110 6.65 -13.42 1.05
CA GLY A 110 6.82 -13.96 2.39
C GLY A 110 5.51 -14.10 3.14
N GLY A 111 4.70 -13.03 3.17
CA GLY A 111 3.38 -13.05 3.80
C GLY A 111 2.40 -13.99 3.08
N GLY A 112 2.44 -14.04 1.75
CA GLY A 112 1.60 -14.92 0.93
C GLY A 112 1.87 -16.40 1.16
N ILE A 113 3.15 -16.78 1.25
CA ILE A 113 3.54 -18.16 1.60
C ILE A 113 3.05 -18.49 3.01
N TYR A 114 3.23 -17.58 3.97
CA TYR A 114 2.82 -17.79 5.35
C TYR A 114 1.30 -17.98 5.48
N THR A 115 0.50 -17.05 4.95
CA THR A 115 -0.97 -17.13 5.02
C THR A 115 -1.48 -18.36 4.30
N LYS A 116 -1.06 -18.62 3.05
CA LYS A 116 -1.61 -19.74 2.28
C LYS A 116 -1.16 -21.11 2.77
N ALA A 117 0.01 -21.23 3.39
CA ALA A 117 0.38 -22.48 4.06
C ALA A 117 -0.48 -22.73 5.31
N ALA A 118 -0.79 -21.68 6.08
CA ALA A 118 -1.59 -21.79 7.29
C ALA A 118 -3.07 -22.04 7.00
N ASP A 119 -3.68 -21.22 6.14
CA ASP A 119 -5.07 -21.29 5.65
C ASP A 119 -5.38 -22.70 5.11
N VAL A 120 -4.62 -23.17 4.11
CA VAL A 120 -4.83 -24.50 3.51
C VAL A 120 -4.63 -25.63 4.54
N GLY A 121 -3.66 -25.50 5.44
CA GLY A 121 -3.43 -26.49 6.49
C GLY A 121 -4.56 -26.54 7.52
N ALA A 122 -5.05 -25.38 7.95
CA ALA A 122 -6.14 -25.24 8.90
C ALA A 122 -7.44 -25.82 8.34
N ASP A 123 -7.77 -25.44 7.10
CA ASP A 123 -9.01 -25.80 6.45
C ASP A 123 -9.09 -27.28 6.08
N LEU A 124 -8.04 -27.85 5.48
CA LEU A 124 -8.08 -29.25 5.05
C LEU A 124 -8.17 -30.18 6.26
N VAL A 125 -7.30 -30.01 7.25
CA VAL A 125 -7.30 -30.90 8.43
C VAL A 125 -8.51 -30.63 9.31
N GLY A 126 -8.90 -29.38 9.50
CA GLY A 126 -10.06 -29.00 10.32
C GLY A 126 -11.39 -29.43 9.70
N LYS A 127 -11.72 -28.88 8.52
CA LYS A 127 -13.04 -29.04 7.89
C LYS A 127 -13.20 -30.42 7.26
N VAL A 128 -12.18 -30.92 6.55
CA VAL A 128 -12.31 -32.14 5.72
C VAL A 128 -11.99 -33.41 6.49
N GLU A 129 -10.90 -33.42 7.27
CA GLU A 129 -10.47 -34.63 7.99
C GLU A 129 -11.13 -34.77 9.37
N ALA A 130 -11.06 -33.72 10.19
CA ALA A 130 -11.57 -33.75 11.57
C ALA A 130 -13.06 -33.41 11.68
N GLY A 131 -13.66 -32.81 10.63
CA GLY A 131 -15.07 -32.41 10.62
C GLY A 131 -15.42 -31.35 11.66
N ILE A 132 -14.46 -30.52 12.05
CA ILE A 132 -14.68 -29.39 12.97
C ILE A 132 -14.97 -28.11 12.17
N PRO A 133 -15.68 -27.13 12.77
CA PRO A 133 -15.91 -25.83 12.13
C PRO A 133 -14.63 -25.11 11.69
N GLU A 134 -14.78 -24.20 10.74
CA GLU A 134 -13.78 -23.18 10.40
C GLU A 134 -13.43 -22.33 11.61
N ASP A 135 -12.16 -21.90 11.71
CA ASP A 135 -11.65 -21.10 12.82
C ASP A 135 -11.88 -21.70 14.22
N ASP A 136 -12.04 -23.03 14.31
CA ASP A 136 -12.29 -23.68 15.59
C ASP A 136 -11.06 -23.60 16.51
N PRO A 137 -11.20 -23.16 17.78
CA PRO A 137 -10.08 -22.98 18.70
C PRO A 137 -9.32 -24.27 19.04
N ARG A 138 -9.87 -25.45 18.72
CA ARG A 138 -9.19 -26.75 18.88
C ARG A 138 -8.17 -27.01 17.78
N ASN A 139 -8.29 -26.33 16.63
CA ASN A 139 -7.37 -26.46 15.52
C ASN A 139 -6.13 -25.58 15.77
N PRO A 140 -4.92 -26.16 15.92
CA PRO A 140 -3.72 -25.40 16.25
C PRO A 140 -3.26 -24.46 15.12
N ALA A 141 -3.76 -24.63 13.90
CA ALA A 141 -3.38 -23.81 12.75
C ALA A 141 -4.15 -22.48 12.66
N THR A 142 -5.26 -22.33 13.39
CA THR A 142 -6.15 -21.14 13.30
C THR A 142 -5.48 -19.83 13.70
N ILE A 143 -4.58 -19.87 14.68
CA ILE A 143 -3.79 -18.69 15.05
C ILE A 143 -2.81 -18.32 13.93
N ALA A 144 -2.18 -19.31 13.29
CA ALA A 144 -1.27 -19.05 12.18
C ALA A 144 -2.01 -18.49 10.97
N ASP A 145 -3.23 -18.97 10.71
CA ASP A 145 -4.10 -18.46 9.65
C ASP A 145 -4.44 -16.98 9.86
N ASN A 146 -5.01 -16.66 11.04
CA ASN A 146 -5.36 -15.27 11.40
C ASN A 146 -4.14 -14.34 11.47
N VAL A 147 -2.95 -14.83 11.87
CA VAL A 147 -1.70 -14.07 11.75
C VAL A 147 -1.35 -13.85 10.28
N GLY A 148 -1.50 -14.87 9.45
CA GLY A 148 -1.29 -14.84 8.02
C GLY A 148 -2.12 -13.79 7.31
N ASP A 149 -3.39 -13.64 7.64
CA ASP A 149 -4.25 -12.58 7.08
C ASP A 149 -3.67 -11.18 7.32
N ASN A 150 -3.13 -10.91 8.51
CA ASN A 150 -2.56 -9.61 8.82
C ASN A 150 -1.18 -9.41 8.16
N VAL A 151 -0.39 -10.48 8.00
CA VAL A 151 0.97 -10.40 7.43
C VAL A 151 0.95 -10.41 5.90
N GLY A 152 0.22 -11.31 5.28
CA GLY A 152 0.09 -11.44 3.83
C GLY A 152 -0.92 -10.47 3.26
N ASP A 153 -2.18 -10.62 3.66
CA ASP A 153 -3.31 -9.96 3.00
C ASP A 153 -3.41 -8.48 3.36
N VAL A 154 -2.86 -8.06 4.50
CA VAL A 154 -2.77 -6.64 4.87
C VAL A 154 -1.39 -6.06 4.58
N ALA A 155 -0.33 -6.51 5.24
CA ALA A 155 0.97 -5.84 5.09
C ALA A 155 1.57 -6.03 3.69
N GLY A 156 1.49 -7.25 3.14
CA GLY A 156 1.91 -7.55 1.78
C GLY A 156 1.12 -6.76 0.73
N MET A 157 -0.22 -6.69 0.88
CA MET A 157 -1.06 -5.87 0.00
C MET A 157 -0.75 -4.37 0.14
N GLY A 158 -0.48 -3.87 1.35
CA GLY A 158 -0.15 -2.46 1.57
C GLY A 158 1.12 -2.04 0.86
N ALA A 159 2.17 -2.86 0.94
CA ALA A 159 3.43 -2.62 0.23
C ALA A 159 3.27 -2.75 -1.30
N ASP A 160 2.47 -3.69 -1.77
CA ASP A 160 2.14 -3.88 -3.20
C ASP A 160 1.39 -2.66 -3.77
N LEU A 161 0.35 -2.19 -3.08
CA LEU A 161 -0.40 -1.00 -3.49
C LEU A 161 0.45 0.26 -3.41
N PHE A 162 1.33 0.38 -2.42
CA PHE A 162 2.29 1.49 -2.33
C PHE A 162 3.15 1.55 -3.58
N GLU A 163 3.74 0.41 -3.96
CA GLU A 163 4.60 0.35 -5.13
C GLU A 163 3.83 0.60 -6.42
N SER A 164 2.68 -0.04 -6.62
CA SER A 164 1.89 0.15 -7.82
C SER A 164 1.43 1.61 -7.96
N TYR A 165 1.06 2.25 -6.85
CA TYR A 165 0.69 3.67 -6.85
C TYR A 165 1.87 4.57 -7.19
N ALA A 166 3.02 4.39 -6.51
CA ALA A 166 4.23 5.13 -6.84
C ALA A 166 4.67 4.91 -8.29
N GLY A 167 4.70 3.65 -8.75
CA GLY A 167 5.05 3.26 -10.12
C GLY A 167 4.12 3.88 -11.17
N SER A 168 2.82 3.95 -10.90
CA SER A 168 1.85 4.58 -11.81
C SER A 168 2.06 6.09 -12.00
N ILE A 169 2.62 6.76 -11.00
CA ILE A 169 2.98 8.19 -11.05
C ILE A 169 4.35 8.35 -11.72
N LEU A 170 5.30 7.46 -11.40
CA LEU A 170 6.67 7.45 -11.93
C LEU A 170 6.75 7.12 -13.42
N ALA A 171 5.92 6.21 -13.91
CA ALA A 171 5.93 5.77 -15.30
C ALA A 171 5.71 6.91 -16.32
N PRO A 172 4.65 7.75 -16.20
CA PRO A 172 4.47 8.88 -17.12
C PRO A 172 5.56 9.95 -16.96
N ILE A 173 6.07 10.19 -15.75
CA ILE A 173 7.20 11.09 -15.48
C ILE A 173 8.43 10.61 -16.27
N SER A 174 8.75 9.32 -16.17
CA SER A 174 9.87 8.70 -16.87
C SER A 174 9.68 8.74 -18.39
N LEU A 175 8.47 8.47 -18.87
CA LEU A 175 8.15 8.52 -20.31
C LEU A 175 8.39 9.93 -20.89
N VAL A 176 7.90 10.98 -20.23
CA VAL A 176 8.11 12.38 -20.67
C VAL A 176 9.59 12.72 -20.70
N ALA A 177 10.32 12.32 -19.65
CA ALA A 177 11.76 12.54 -19.55
C ALA A 177 12.53 11.95 -20.73
N PHE A 178 12.30 10.67 -21.03
CA PHE A 178 12.95 9.98 -22.13
C PHE A 178 12.52 10.52 -23.49
N ALA A 179 11.22 10.78 -23.69
CA ALA A 179 10.70 11.24 -24.98
C ALA A 179 11.23 12.64 -25.37
N LEU A 180 11.44 13.51 -24.39
CA LEU A 180 11.93 14.87 -24.60
C LEU A 180 13.45 15.00 -24.45
N GLY A 181 14.16 13.91 -24.17
CA GLY A 181 15.62 13.92 -23.96
C GLY A 181 16.05 14.88 -22.85
N LEU A 182 15.21 15.06 -21.82
CA LEU A 182 15.46 16.02 -20.76
C LEU A 182 16.63 15.53 -19.89
N GLY A 183 17.69 16.34 -19.79
CA GLY A 183 18.69 16.24 -18.72
C GLY A 183 18.29 17.11 -17.52
N ALA A 184 19.08 17.08 -16.45
CA ALA A 184 18.83 17.89 -15.26
C ALA A 184 18.76 19.40 -15.53
N GLU A 185 19.60 19.92 -16.42
CA GLU A 185 19.59 21.36 -16.78
C GLU A 185 18.25 21.82 -17.37
N GLN A 186 17.52 20.92 -18.04
CA GLN A 186 16.21 21.24 -18.60
C GLN A 186 15.07 20.93 -17.62
N ALA A 187 15.27 20.08 -16.60
CA ALA A 187 14.23 19.71 -15.64
C ALA A 187 13.77 20.88 -14.74
N SER A 188 14.60 21.92 -14.57
CA SER A 188 14.28 23.14 -13.82
C SER A 188 13.50 24.19 -14.63
N ALA A 189 13.35 24.00 -15.95
CA ALA A 189 12.55 24.89 -16.78
C ALA A 189 11.06 24.78 -16.42
N ALA A 190 10.36 25.90 -16.30
CA ALA A 190 8.96 25.96 -15.86
C ALA A 190 8.01 25.01 -16.65
N THR A 191 8.27 24.84 -17.95
CA THR A 191 7.52 23.92 -18.81
C THR A 191 7.69 22.45 -18.39
N ASN A 192 8.90 22.06 -17.97
CA ASN A 192 9.23 20.70 -17.59
C ASN A 192 8.76 20.38 -16.17
N ILE A 193 8.81 21.35 -15.24
CA ILE A 193 8.20 21.21 -13.91
C ILE A 193 6.69 20.93 -14.04
N SER A 194 5.99 21.60 -14.96
CA SER A 194 4.56 21.37 -15.21
C SER A 194 4.28 19.95 -15.68
N LEU A 195 5.09 19.41 -16.59
CA LEU A 195 4.91 18.06 -17.12
C LEU A 195 5.26 16.96 -16.11
N LEU A 196 6.28 17.18 -15.27
CA LEU A 196 6.71 16.22 -14.25
C LEU A 196 5.79 16.25 -13.01
N SER A 197 5.19 17.40 -12.69
CA SER A 197 4.27 17.54 -11.55
C SER A 197 2.83 17.12 -11.86
N PHE A 198 2.44 17.03 -13.13
CA PHE A 198 1.07 16.72 -13.53
C PHE A 198 0.57 15.36 -13.00
N PRO A 199 1.31 14.24 -13.10
CA PRO A 199 0.87 12.96 -12.50
C PRO A 199 0.71 13.03 -10.98
N MET A 200 1.58 13.77 -10.29
CA MET A 200 1.47 14.00 -8.84
C MET A 200 0.24 14.85 -8.48
N ALA A 201 -0.11 15.83 -9.31
CA ALA A 201 -1.31 16.64 -9.12
C ALA A 201 -2.60 15.81 -9.30
N ILE A 202 -2.64 14.91 -10.28
CA ILE A 202 -3.75 13.96 -10.44
C ILE A 202 -3.85 13.04 -9.22
N ALA A 203 -2.72 12.51 -8.76
CA ALA A 203 -2.66 11.65 -7.57
C ALA A 203 -3.21 12.38 -6.32
N LEU A 204 -2.84 13.65 -6.13
CA LEU A 204 -3.35 14.50 -5.04
C LEU A 204 -4.86 14.74 -5.17
N ALA A 205 -5.35 15.07 -6.37
CA ALA A 205 -6.78 15.26 -6.60
C ALA A 205 -7.57 13.98 -6.32
N GLY A 206 -7.04 12.83 -6.73
CA GLY A 206 -7.60 11.51 -6.42
C GLY A 206 -7.64 11.25 -4.91
N MET A 207 -6.57 11.56 -4.19
CA MET A 207 -6.55 11.43 -2.73
C MET A 207 -7.61 12.30 -2.05
N VAL A 208 -7.78 13.55 -2.46
CA VAL A 208 -8.83 14.44 -1.93
C VAL A 208 -10.22 13.87 -2.23
N ALA A 209 -10.45 13.37 -3.45
CA ALA A 209 -11.70 12.72 -3.81
C ALA A 209 -11.97 11.47 -2.98
N SER A 210 -10.95 10.64 -2.71
CA SER A 210 -11.06 9.47 -1.83
C SER A 210 -11.35 9.84 -0.38
N ILE A 211 -10.74 10.91 0.14
CA ILE A 211 -11.04 11.44 1.48
C ILE A 211 -12.53 11.83 1.56
N ILE A 212 -13.01 12.62 0.60
CA ILE A 212 -14.42 13.04 0.56
C ILE A 212 -15.35 11.82 0.43
N GLY A 213 -15.02 10.89 -0.47
CA GLY A 213 -15.79 9.66 -0.68
C GLY A 213 -15.87 8.77 0.56
N SER A 214 -14.81 8.72 1.36
CA SER A 214 -14.79 7.90 2.58
C SER A 214 -15.83 8.33 3.63
N PHE A 215 -16.25 9.59 3.64
CA PHE A 215 -17.31 10.08 4.53
C PHE A 215 -18.72 9.68 4.08
N LEU A 216 -18.88 9.29 2.81
CA LEU A 216 -20.17 8.90 2.25
C LEU A 216 -20.51 7.42 2.52
N VAL A 217 -19.53 6.60 2.89
CA VAL A 217 -19.71 5.17 3.15
C VAL A 217 -20.50 4.95 4.46
N LYS A 218 -21.62 4.23 4.35
CA LYS A 218 -22.53 3.93 5.48
C LYS A 218 -22.90 2.45 5.50
N GLY A 219 -23.00 1.89 6.71
CA GLY A 219 -23.43 0.50 6.91
C GLY A 219 -24.92 0.31 6.61
N GLY A 220 -25.23 -0.70 5.79
CA GLY A 220 -26.60 -1.19 5.60
C GLY A 220 -27.03 -2.16 6.71
N THR A 221 -28.33 -2.44 6.79
CA THR A 221 -28.90 -3.45 7.72
C THR A 221 -28.86 -4.87 7.16
N SER A 222 -28.60 -5.01 5.85
CA SER A 222 -28.57 -6.30 5.17
C SER A 222 -27.29 -7.07 5.47
N THR A 223 -27.41 -8.38 5.63
CA THR A 223 -26.30 -9.34 5.68
C THR A 223 -25.94 -9.90 4.29
N ASP A 224 -26.69 -9.52 3.24
CA ASP A 224 -26.41 -9.97 1.87
C ASP A 224 -25.14 -9.32 1.32
N SER A 225 -24.22 -10.13 0.81
CA SER A 225 -22.91 -9.70 0.32
C SER A 225 -23.00 -8.67 -0.81
N ARG A 226 -24.04 -8.76 -1.67
CA ARG A 226 -24.25 -7.77 -2.74
C ARG A 226 -24.68 -6.41 -2.17
N ALA A 227 -25.53 -6.41 -1.15
CA ALA A 227 -25.96 -5.19 -0.48
C ALA A 227 -24.81 -4.53 0.29
N LEU A 228 -23.92 -5.33 0.90
CA LEU A 228 -22.71 -4.85 1.57
C LEU A 228 -21.70 -4.28 0.57
N SER A 229 -21.46 -4.94 -0.57
CA SER A 229 -20.58 -4.43 -1.63
C SER A 229 -21.10 -3.12 -2.23
N LYS A 230 -22.42 -2.99 -2.45
CA LYS A 230 -23.05 -1.75 -2.92
C LYS A 230 -22.97 -0.61 -1.89
N ALA A 231 -22.76 -0.91 -0.61
CA ALA A 231 -22.53 0.12 0.40
C ALA A 231 -21.09 0.67 0.38
N LEU A 232 -20.17 -0.01 -0.31
CA LEU A 232 -18.74 0.33 -0.40
C LEU A 232 -18.34 1.00 -1.73
N HIS A 233 -19.14 0.85 -2.79
CA HIS A 233 -18.94 1.41 -4.13
C HIS A 233 -20.11 2.31 -4.55
#